data_AF-A0A9W9V250-F1
#
_entry.id   AF-A0A9W9V250-F1
#
_cell.length_a   1.000
_cell.length_b   1.000
_cell.length_c   1.000
_cell.angle_alpha   90.00
_cell.angle_beta   90.00
_cell.angle_gamma   90.00
#
_symmetry.space_group_name_H-M   'P 1'
#
loop_
_entity.id
_entity.type
_entity.pdbx_description
1 polymer ?
#
loop_
_entity_poly.entity_id
_entity_poly.type
_entity_poly.pdbx_seq_one_letter_code
_entity_poly.pdbx_strand_id
1 'polypeptide(L)'
;MNSPELVDLLLAHPGINPNSLSKNGNTPLWMASRLQYDEITKRFLRHGGVDINFIGGRGKYDTPSTALHHAILRLDTTILQA
;
A
#
# COMPACT_ATOMS: atom_id res chain seq x y z
N MET A 1 -8.68 -14.19 3.07
CA MET A 1 -9.34 -13.63 1.86
C MET A 1 -9.00 -12.15 1.81
N ASN A 2 -8.31 -11.71 0.77
CA ASN A 2 -8.23 -10.30 0.38
C ASN A 2 -9.31 -10.05 -0.69
N SER A 3 -9.83 -8.83 -0.79
CA SER A 3 -10.93 -8.47 -1.71
C SER A 3 -10.49 -7.30 -2.59
N PRO A 4 -9.73 -7.55 -3.66
CA PRO A 4 -9.19 -6.51 -4.53
C PRO A 4 -10.28 -5.60 -5.13
N GLU A 5 -11.45 -6.16 -5.46
CA GLU A 5 -12.58 -5.43 -6.06
C GLU A 5 -13.17 -4.39 -5.11
N LEU A 6 -13.13 -4.65 -3.80
CA LEU A 6 -13.59 -3.71 -2.79
C LEU A 6 -12.67 -2.48 -2.72
N VAL A 7 -11.38 -2.64 -3.05
CA VAL A 7 -10.43 -1.53 -3.06
C VAL A 7 -10.80 -0.54 -4.14
N ASP A 8 -11.14 -0.98 -5.36
CA ASP A 8 -11.59 -0.10 -6.43
C ASP A 8 -12.86 0.65 -6.06
N LEU A 9 -13.84 -0.05 -5.46
CA LEU A 9 -15.09 0.56 -5.03
C LEU A 9 -14.87 1.65 -3.98
N LEU A 10 -13.99 1.39 -3.02
CA LEU A 10 -13.62 2.36 -1.98
C LEU A 10 -12.89 3.55 -2.58
N LEU A 11 -11.92 3.31 -3.47
CA LEU A 11 -11.12 4.36 -4.07
C LEU A 11 -11.95 5.29 -4.98
N ALA A 12 -12.99 4.76 -5.62
CA ALA A 12 -13.92 5.55 -6.44
C ALA A 12 -14.84 6.48 -5.63
N HIS A 13 -14.92 6.33 -4.30
CA HIS A 13 -15.82 7.15 -3.49
C HIS A 13 -15.22 8.54 -3.21
N PRO A 14 -15.93 9.65 -3.52
CA PRO A 14 -15.39 11.02 -3.54
C PRO A 14 -14.97 11.62 -2.19
N GLY A 15 -14.98 10.83 -1.11
CA GLY A 15 -14.57 11.23 0.24
C GLY A 15 -13.55 10.29 0.88
N ILE A 16 -13.12 9.25 0.16
CA ILE A 16 -12.12 8.32 0.68
C ILE A 16 -10.74 8.93 0.43
N ASN A 17 -9.97 9.10 1.52
CA ASN A 17 -8.56 9.44 1.43
C ASN A 17 -7.74 8.14 1.39
N PRO A 18 -7.09 7.80 0.26
CA PRO A 18 -6.31 6.56 0.13
C PRO A 18 -5.04 6.55 0.99
N ASN A 19 -4.62 7.70 1.52
CA ASN A 19 -3.43 7.85 2.38
C ASN A 19 -3.77 7.89 3.87
N SER A 20 -5.01 7.53 4.24
CA SER A 20 -5.45 7.52 5.63
C SER A 20 -4.61 6.57 6.48
N LEU A 21 -4.17 7.02 7.64
CA LEU A 21 -3.29 6.23 8.50
C LEU A 21 -4.09 5.24 9.36
N SER A 22 -3.60 4.01 9.44
CA SER A 22 -4.07 3.03 10.42
C SER A 22 -3.70 3.44 11.85
N LYS A 23 -4.23 2.71 12.85
CA LYS A 23 -3.87 2.90 14.27
C LYS A 23 -2.35 2.81 14.54
N ASN A 24 -1.61 2.11 13.68
CA ASN A 24 -0.16 1.98 13.77
C ASN A 24 0.58 3.02 12.93
N GLY A 25 -0.10 4.06 12.44
CA GLY A 25 0.52 5.13 11.64
C GLY A 25 0.96 4.71 10.24
N ASN A 26 0.39 3.65 9.68
CA ASN A 26 0.75 3.16 8.33
C ASN A 26 -0.35 3.40 7.31
N THR A 27 0.02 3.74 6.08
CA THR A 27 -0.91 3.86 4.95
C THR A 27 -1.41 2.48 4.47
N PRO A 28 -2.56 2.43 3.79
CA PRO A 28 -3.09 1.19 3.21
C PRO A 28 -2.12 0.57 2.21
N LEU A 29 -1.46 1.39 1.39
CA LEU A 29 -0.44 0.93 0.44
C LEU A 29 0.75 0.28 1.15
N TRP A 30 1.29 0.91 2.20
CA TRP A 30 2.38 0.31 2.99
C TRP A 30 1.98 -1.04 3.59
N MET A 31 0.75 -1.16 4.10
CA MET A 31 0.23 -2.42 4.62
C MET A 31 0.08 -3.47 3.53
N ALA A 32 -0.47 -3.11 2.36
CA ALA A 32 -0.67 -4.04 1.24
C ALA A 32 0.67 -4.60 0.74
N SER A 33 1.70 -3.75 0.57
CA SER A 33 3.02 -4.19 0.12
C SER A 33 3.71 -5.07 1.17
N ARG A 34 3.64 -4.71 2.46
CA ARG A 34 4.25 -5.52 3.53
C ARG A 34 3.55 -6.87 3.74
N LEU A 35 2.23 -6.92 3.57
CA LEU A 35 1.43 -8.14 3.68
C LEU A 35 1.37 -8.95 2.37
N GLN A 36 2.10 -8.52 1.34
CA GLN A 36 2.21 -9.22 0.06
C GLN A 36 0.88 -9.33 -0.70
N TYR A 37 0.03 -8.30 -0.58
CA TYR A 37 -1.20 -8.18 -1.36
C TYR A 37 -0.92 -7.48 -2.68
N ASP A 38 -0.30 -8.20 -3.61
CA ASP A 38 0.23 -7.65 -4.85
C ASP A 38 -0.87 -7.07 -5.75
N GLU A 39 -2.02 -7.75 -5.86
CA GLU A 39 -3.17 -7.24 -6.64
C GLU A 39 -3.80 -5.98 -6.03
N ILE A 40 -3.85 -5.89 -4.70
CA ILE A 40 -4.29 -4.67 -4.02
C ILE A 40 -3.28 -3.53 -4.23
N THR A 41 -1.99 -3.86 -4.16
CA THR A 41 -0.89 -2.91 -4.39
C THR A 41 -0.97 -2.32 -5.79
N LYS A 42 -1.15 -3.16 -6.82
CA LYS A 42 -1.32 -2.71 -8.22
C LYS A 42 -2.54 -1.80 -8.39
N ARG A 43 -3.67 -2.10 -7.74
CA ARG A 43 -4.88 -1.27 -7.79
C ARG A 43 -4.65 0.12 -7.18
N PHE A 44 -3.98 0.19 -6.02
CA PHE A 44 -3.58 1.47 -5.43
C PHE A 44 -2.65 2.27 -6.35
N LEU A 45 -1.66 1.61 -6.99
CA LEU A 45 -0.73 2.28 -7.91
C LEU A 45 -1.44 2.84 -9.15
N ARG A 46 -2.45 2.12 -9.67
CA ARG A 46 -3.22 2.54 -10.86
C ARG A 46 -4.21 3.66 -10.61
N HIS A 47 -4.80 3.75 -9.41
CA HIS A 47 -5.84 4.73 -9.11
C HIS A 47 -5.32 6.18 -9.05
N GLY A 48 -4.02 6.38 -8.76
CA GLY A 48 -3.44 7.69 -8.54
C GLY A 48 -3.87 8.33 -7.21
N GLY A 49 -3.13 9.36 -6.77
CA GLY A 49 -3.37 10.05 -5.50
C GLY A 49 -2.87 9.31 -4.25
N VAL A 50 -2.18 8.19 -4.41
CA VAL A 50 -1.57 7.42 -3.32
C VAL A 50 -0.11 7.87 -3.11
N ASP A 51 0.27 8.13 -1.86
CA ASP A 51 1.64 8.45 -1.49
C ASP A 51 2.50 7.18 -1.41
N ILE A 52 3.25 6.94 -2.49
CA ILE A 52 4.17 5.80 -2.63
C ILE A 52 5.44 5.95 -1.78
N ASN A 53 5.79 7.18 -1.40
CA ASN A 53 7.01 7.51 -0.66
C ASN A 53 6.78 7.55 0.85
N PHE A 54 5.55 7.30 1.30
CA PHE A 54 5.23 7.24 2.71
C PHE A 54 6.14 6.26 3.46
N ILE A 55 6.84 6.77 4.47
CA ILE A 55 7.71 5.97 5.34
C ILE A 55 6.88 5.47 6.52
N GLY A 56 6.39 4.25 6.38
CA GLY A 56 5.73 3.51 7.46
C GLY A 56 6.73 2.80 8.36
N GLY A 57 6.20 2.01 9.27
CA GLY A 57 7.01 1.19 10.18
C GLY A 57 7.46 1.90 11.46
N ARG A 58 7.08 3.15 11.70
CA ARG A 58 7.47 3.86 12.94
C ARG A 58 6.76 3.24 14.15
N GLY A 59 7.49 2.97 15.24
CA GLY A 59 6.94 2.41 16.48
C GLY A 59 7.04 0.89 16.57
N LYS A 60 6.01 0.15 16.09
CA LYS A 60 5.90 -1.32 16.24
C LYS A 60 6.89 -2.13 15.38
N TYR A 61 7.57 -1.51 14.44
CA TYR A 61 8.49 -2.17 13.52
C TYR A 61 9.89 -1.59 13.67
N ASP A 62 10.91 -2.44 13.70
CA ASP A 62 12.28 -2.03 14.06
C ASP A 62 12.98 -1.19 12.97
N THR A 63 12.44 -1.15 11.75
CA THR A 63 13.01 -0.37 10.63
C THR A 63 11.93 0.39 9.85
N PRO A 64 11.99 1.73 9.83
CA PRO A 64 11.19 2.55 8.93
C PRO A 64 11.44 2.15 7.47
N SER A 65 10.38 2.08 6.68
CA SER A 65 10.43 1.61 5.29
C SER A 65 9.30 2.21 4.46
N THR A 66 9.48 2.35 3.16
CA THR A 66 8.36 2.67 2.26
C THR A 66 7.64 1.41 1.81
N ALA A 67 6.45 1.57 1.21
CA ALA A 67 5.74 0.46 0.58
C ALA A 67 6.63 -0.28 -0.44
N LEU A 68 7.42 0.48 -1.21
CA LEU A 68 8.32 -0.06 -2.21
C LEU A 68 9.58 -0.74 -1.65
N HIS A 69 10.01 -0.40 -0.44
CA HIS A 69 11.11 -1.15 0.20
C HIS A 69 10.75 -2.64 0.38
N HIS A 70 9.49 -2.93 0.75
CA HIS A 70 9.00 -4.32 0.90
C HIS A 70 8.92 -5.05 -0.45
N ALA A 71 8.61 -4.32 -1.52
CA ALA A 71 8.60 -4.85 -2.88
C ALA A 71 9.98 -5.31 -3.35
N ILE A 72 10.97 -4.43 -3.19
CA ILE A 72 12.34 -4.64 -3.68
C ILE A 72 13.03 -5.77 -2.90
N LEU A 73 12.84 -5.86 -1.58
CA LEU A 73 13.45 -6.92 -0.76
C LEU A 73 12.97 -8.34 -1.12
N ARG A 74 11.80 -8.47 -1.76
CA ARG A 74 11.25 -9.77 -2.18
C ARG A 74 11.89 -10.30 -3.47
N LEU A 75 12.78 -9.54 -4.13
CA LEU A 75 13.24 -9.79 -5.52
C LEU A 75 12.10 -9.85 -6.55
N ASP A 76 10.91 -9.39 -6.17
CA ASP A 76 9.69 -9.48 -6.95
C ASP A 76 9.38 -8.10 -7.55
N THR A 77 9.81 -7.91 -8.80
CA THR A 77 9.63 -6.65 -9.54
C THR A 77 8.26 -6.55 -10.21
N THR A 78 7.37 -7.54 -10.04
CA THR A 78 6.05 -7.60 -10.70
C THR A 78 5.16 -6.41 -10.34
N ILE A 79 5.39 -5.80 -9.19
CA ILE A 79 4.67 -4.62 -8.70
C ILE A 79 5.26 -3.27 -9.15
N LEU A 80 6.44 -3.26 -9.77
CA LEU A 80 7.06 -2.07 -10.39
C LEU A 80 6.63 -1.85 -11.84
N GLN A 81 5.96 -2.81 -12.46
CA GLN A 81 5.56 -2.78 -13.87
C GLN A 81 4.09 -2.34 -14.08
N ALA A 82 3.42 -1.85 -13.03
CA ALA A 82 1.98 -1.63 -12.98
C ALA A 82 1.48 -0.34 -13.63
#